data_AF-A0A7Y4QMW4-F1
#
_entry.id   AF-A0A7Y4QMW4-F1
#
_cell.length_a   1.000
_cell.length_b   1.000
_cell.length_c   1.000
_cell.angle_alpha   90.00
_cell.angle_beta   90.00
_cell.angle_gamma   90.00
#
_symmetry.space_group_name_H-M   'P 1'
#
loop_
_entity.id
_entity.type
_entity.pdbx_description
1 polymer ?
#
loop_
_entity_poly.entity_id
_entity_poly.type
_entity_poly.pdbx_seq_one_letter_code
_entity_poly.pdbx_strand_id
1 'polypeptide(L)'
;MKRIFLNLTIVFAITMFSLVSAMADDLEALAGKWTANRTDDQGRAFKQILEIKKTKFTFKIVLENETVLYAEGDVKAEQLGPFKVAKFYNMKGGSSSTDLQSLDDDRTVIYMLGYNELTTAVNFDKERSEAPMVTKYAKSAATEEAKTLVIDKIVMTKAPQSSEYYLCFDATVGETTKRFNIPNKTFEKDGITITTDLAIPNVKADQVCKFVLKLDDVAGDECTEEMDNKSTGNFTVTSSGSQEFKPEDQWKYTIHWHLK
;
A
#
# COMPACT_ATOMS: atom_id res chain seq x y z
N MET A 1 -28.15 -68.36 27.20
CA MET A 1 -28.43 -67.93 25.81
C MET A 1 -27.84 -66.53 25.60
N LYS A 2 -27.04 -66.41 24.53
CA LYS A 2 -26.56 -65.23 23.78
C LYS A 2 -25.97 -64.00 24.50
N ARG A 3 -24.65 -63.91 24.32
CA ARG A 3 -23.80 -62.70 24.29
C ARG A 3 -24.26 -61.73 23.19
N ILE A 4 -24.20 -60.42 23.46
CA ILE A 4 -24.00 -59.38 22.44
C ILE A 4 -23.00 -58.35 23.01
N PHE A 5 -21.78 -58.38 22.47
CA PHE A 5 -20.83 -57.26 22.45
C PHE A 5 -21.18 -56.38 21.24
N LEU A 6 -21.23 -55.04 21.36
CA LEU A 6 -20.67 -54.12 20.34
C LEU A 6 -20.69 -52.64 20.77
N ASN A 7 -19.50 -52.07 20.94
CA ASN A 7 -19.00 -50.75 20.52
C ASN A 7 -19.90 -49.49 20.59
N LEU A 8 -19.44 -48.48 21.35
CA LEU A 8 -19.19 -47.14 20.80
C LEU A 8 -18.30 -46.32 21.76
N THR A 9 -17.00 -46.43 21.52
CA THR A 9 -15.96 -45.48 21.96
C THR A 9 -15.91 -44.32 20.95
N ILE A 10 -15.51 -43.13 21.41
CA ILE A 10 -15.10 -41.94 20.64
C ILE A 10 -16.26 -41.00 20.24
N VAL A 11 -16.54 -40.01 21.09
CA VAL A 11 -16.94 -38.68 20.60
C VAL A 11 -15.70 -37.79 20.66
N PHE A 12 -15.31 -37.40 19.46
CA PHE A 12 -14.25 -36.48 19.07
C PHE A 12 -14.05 -35.31 20.05
N ALA A 13 -12.85 -35.23 20.60
CA ALA A 13 -12.18 -33.95 20.76
C ALA A 13 -12.00 -33.34 19.35
N ILE A 14 -12.43 -32.09 19.15
CA ILE A 14 -11.89 -31.08 18.22
C ILE A 14 -12.81 -29.86 18.32
N THR A 15 -12.50 -28.97 19.26
CA THR A 15 -12.85 -27.54 19.19
C THR A 15 -11.69 -26.74 19.79
N MET A 16 -10.49 -26.90 19.21
CA MET A 16 -9.35 -26.01 19.44
C MET A 16 -8.52 -25.91 18.15
N PHE A 17 -9.11 -25.42 17.06
CA PHE A 17 -8.36 -25.08 15.84
C PHE A 17 -8.93 -23.84 15.14
N SER A 18 -9.16 -22.76 15.89
CA SER A 18 -9.53 -21.47 15.29
C SER A 18 -8.78 -20.25 15.84
N LEU A 19 -7.73 -20.44 16.64
CA LEU A 19 -6.94 -19.31 17.19
C LEU A 19 -5.63 -19.02 16.44
N VAL A 20 -5.26 -19.81 15.43
CA VAL A 20 -3.95 -19.66 14.76
C VAL A 20 -3.98 -18.61 13.62
N SER A 21 -5.17 -18.24 13.10
CA SER A 21 -5.28 -17.33 11.97
C SER A 21 -5.17 -15.84 12.32
N ALA A 22 -5.24 -15.46 13.60
CA ALA A 22 -5.23 -14.04 14.00
C ALA A 22 -3.82 -13.41 14.09
N MET A 23 -2.76 -14.23 14.19
CA MET A 23 -1.41 -13.74 14.51
C MET A 23 -0.64 -13.21 13.29
N ALA A 24 -0.85 -13.80 12.11
CA ALA A 24 -0.22 -13.31 10.87
C ALA A 24 -0.80 -11.94 10.46
N ASP A 25 -2.12 -11.79 10.64
CA ASP A 25 -2.89 -10.59 10.31
C ASP A 25 -2.42 -9.36 11.11
N ASP A 26 -2.05 -9.56 12.38
CA ASP A 26 -1.60 -8.47 13.26
C ASP A 26 -0.23 -7.88 12.88
N LEU A 27 0.70 -8.71 12.40
CA LEU A 27 2.00 -8.22 11.92
C LEU A 27 1.86 -7.49 10.58
N GLU A 28 0.99 -7.98 9.69
CA GLU A 28 0.64 -7.30 8.45
C GLU A 28 -0.03 -5.95 8.71
N ALA A 29 -0.90 -5.86 9.72
CA ALA A 29 -1.53 -4.61 10.13
C ALA A 29 -0.53 -3.59 10.69
N LEU A 30 0.54 -4.04 11.37
CA LEU A 30 1.63 -3.19 11.85
C LEU A 30 2.55 -2.68 10.72
N ALA A 31 2.51 -3.29 9.54
CA ALA A 31 3.39 -2.92 8.44
C ALA A 31 3.17 -1.47 8.00
N GLY A 32 4.29 -0.79 7.72
CA GLY A 32 4.30 0.60 7.30
C GLY A 32 5.37 1.43 8.00
N LYS A 33 5.37 2.72 7.68
CA LYS A 33 6.27 3.72 8.24
C LYS A 33 5.49 4.61 9.20
N TRP A 34 5.95 4.67 10.43
CA TRP A 34 5.32 5.32 11.56
C TRP A 34 6.23 6.43 12.07
N THR A 35 5.68 7.60 12.33
CA THR A 35 6.45 8.77 12.74
C THR A 35 5.85 9.47 13.94
N ALA A 36 6.70 9.84 14.90
CA ALA A 36 6.33 10.63 16.06
C ALA A 36 7.29 11.81 16.21
N ASN A 37 6.75 13.00 16.49
CA ASN A 37 7.56 14.15 16.88
C ASN A 37 7.57 14.23 18.41
N ARG A 38 8.74 14.43 19.00
CA ARG A 38 8.94 14.48 20.45
C ARG A 38 9.90 15.61 20.81
N THR A 39 9.96 15.89 22.10
CA THR A 39 10.90 16.84 22.70
C THR A 39 11.70 16.11 23.75
N ASP A 40 13.01 16.33 23.80
CA ASP A 40 13.89 15.77 24.83
C ASP A 40 13.85 16.61 26.12
N ASP A 41 14.58 16.17 27.14
CA ASP A 41 14.64 16.84 28.45
C ASP A 41 15.25 18.26 28.38
N GLN A 42 15.92 18.59 27.27
CA GLN A 42 16.50 19.91 27.01
C GLN A 42 15.57 20.82 26.19
N GLY A 43 14.37 20.36 25.83
CA GLY A 43 13.45 21.13 25.01
C GLY A 43 13.71 21.04 23.50
N ARG A 44 14.65 20.18 23.06
CA ARG A 44 14.98 20.03 21.64
C ARG A 44 13.99 19.09 20.95
N ALA A 45 13.46 19.52 19.81
CA ALA A 45 12.56 18.71 19.01
C ALA A 45 13.33 17.64 18.23
N PHE A 46 12.88 16.39 18.32
CA PHE A 46 13.40 15.28 17.55
C PHE A 46 12.25 14.44 16.96
N LYS A 47 12.55 13.71 15.89
CA LYS A 47 11.59 12.84 15.20
C LYS A 47 12.00 11.39 15.35
N GLN A 48 11.06 10.55 15.76
CA GLN A 48 11.20 9.10 15.72
C GLN A 48 10.55 8.56 14.45
N ILE A 49 11.21 7.60 13.81
CA ILE A 49 10.72 6.91 12.62
C ILE A 49 10.85 5.41 12.87
N LEU A 50 9.72 4.70 12.89
CA LEU A 50 9.66 3.24 12.96
C LEU A 50 9.11 2.72 11.63
N GLU A 51 9.84 1.84 10.96
CA GLU A 51 9.38 1.22 9.71
C GLU A 51 9.37 -0.29 9.86
N ILE A 52 8.21 -0.92 9.67
CA ILE A 52 8.01 -2.36 9.75
C ILE A 52 7.71 -2.89 8.35
N LYS A 53 8.51 -3.85 7.90
CA LYS A 53 8.38 -4.55 6.61
C LYS A 53 8.46 -6.05 6.85
N LYS A 54 7.33 -6.74 6.70
CA LYS A 54 7.21 -8.17 7.01
C LYS A 54 7.69 -8.43 8.45
N THR A 55 8.72 -9.24 8.63
CA THR A 55 9.30 -9.60 9.93
C THR A 55 10.50 -8.74 10.32
N LYS A 56 10.79 -7.66 9.59
CA LYS A 56 11.93 -6.78 9.84
C LYS A 56 11.46 -5.40 10.25
N PHE A 57 12.24 -4.73 11.06
CA PHE A 57 12.02 -3.32 11.39
C PHE A 57 13.29 -2.49 11.22
N THR A 58 13.09 -1.19 11.02
CA THR A 58 14.12 -0.17 11.24
C THR A 58 13.54 0.91 12.15
N PHE A 59 14.38 1.47 13.01
CA PHE A 59 14.05 2.56 13.91
C PHE A 59 15.09 3.66 13.80
N LYS A 60 14.66 4.92 13.73
CA LYS A 60 15.54 6.07 13.63
C LYS A 60 15.12 7.17 14.60
N ILE A 61 16.11 7.85 15.16
CA ILE A 61 15.94 9.17 15.78
C ILE A 61 16.63 10.19 14.91
N VAL A 62 15.87 11.20 14.48
CA VAL A 62 16.34 12.32 13.68
C VAL A 62 16.27 13.59 14.52
N LEU A 63 17.41 14.24 14.71
CA LEU A 63 17.56 15.51 15.40
C LEU A 63 18.15 16.51 14.39
N GLU A 64 17.56 17.70 14.25
CA GLU A 64 18.07 18.73 13.32
C GLU A 64 18.30 18.23 11.87
N ASN A 65 17.45 17.31 11.40
CA ASN A 65 17.55 16.61 10.10
C ASN A 65 18.71 15.61 9.95
N GLU A 66 19.49 15.36 11.00
CA GLU A 66 20.52 14.33 11.04
C GLU A 66 20.02 13.09 11.78
N THR A 67 20.36 11.90 11.27
CA THR A 67 20.09 10.66 12.00
C THR A 67 21.14 10.51 13.09
N VAL A 68 20.70 10.55 14.34
CA VAL A 68 21.57 10.42 15.51
C VAL A 68 21.52 9.02 16.12
N LEU A 69 20.48 8.25 15.78
CA LEU A 69 20.35 6.84 16.14
C LEU A 69 19.67 6.11 14.99
N TYR A 70 20.24 4.97 14.62
CA TYR A 70 19.67 3.99 13.72
C TYR A 70 19.69 2.61 14.41
N ALA A 71 18.59 1.88 14.32
CA ALA A 71 18.52 0.48 14.72
C ALA A 71 17.74 -0.34 13.70
N GLU A 72 18.07 -1.62 13.58
CA GLU A 72 17.35 -2.59 12.77
C GLU A 72 17.34 -3.96 13.43
N GLY A 73 16.37 -4.80 13.08
CA GLY A 73 16.27 -6.14 13.62
C GLY A 73 15.02 -6.87 13.15
N ASP A 74 14.65 -7.89 13.90
CA ASP A 74 13.44 -8.68 13.67
C ASP A 74 12.29 -8.19 14.53
N VAL A 75 11.07 -8.33 14.02
CA VAL A 75 9.83 -8.02 14.74
C VAL A 75 8.82 -9.14 14.57
N LYS A 76 8.10 -9.43 15.65
CA LYS A 76 6.92 -10.31 15.64
C LYS A 76 5.80 -9.72 16.48
N ALA A 77 4.56 -9.95 16.06
CA ALA A 77 3.37 -9.63 16.83
C ALA A 77 2.91 -10.86 17.63
N GLU A 78 2.50 -10.65 18.88
CA GLU A 78 1.98 -11.65 19.79
C GLU A 78 0.77 -11.09 20.54
N GLN A 79 -0.22 -11.93 20.84
CA GLN A 79 -1.32 -11.58 21.73
C GLN A 79 -1.01 -12.07 23.16
N LEU A 80 -1.04 -11.16 24.15
CA LEU A 80 -0.91 -11.48 25.57
C LEU A 80 -2.19 -11.07 26.31
N GLY A 81 -3.16 -11.99 26.37
CA GLY A 81 -4.47 -11.71 26.98
C GLY A 81 -5.21 -10.62 26.21
N PRO A 82 -5.65 -9.52 26.84
CA PRO A 82 -6.29 -8.40 26.13
C PRO A 82 -5.30 -7.47 25.42
N PHE A 83 -3.99 -7.68 25.58
CA PHE A 83 -2.96 -6.79 25.04
C PHE A 83 -2.38 -7.33 23.74
N LYS A 84 -2.17 -6.44 22.77
CA LYS A 84 -1.35 -6.71 21.59
C LYS A 84 0.09 -6.30 21.88
N VAL A 85 1.03 -7.14 21.50
CA VAL A 85 2.45 -6.98 21.83
C VAL A 85 3.32 -7.16 20.60
N ALA A 86 4.25 -6.24 20.39
CA ALA A 86 5.30 -6.36 19.39
C ALA A 86 6.63 -6.65 20.10
N LYS A 87 7.28 -7.75 19.73
CA LYS A 87 8.63 -8.09 20.19
C LYS A 87 9.65 -7.73 19.11
N PHE A 88 10.61 -6.91 19.47
CA PHE A 88 11.75 -6.51 18.66
C PHE A 88 12.99 -7.20 19.20
N TYR A 89 13.69 -7.94 18.34
CA TYR A 89 14.79 -8.84 18.75
C TYR A 89 15.86 -8.94 17.66
N ASN A 90 16.99 -9.58 17.98
CA ASN A 90 18.18 -9.63 17.11
C ASN A 90 18.62 -8.24 16.65
N MET A 91 18.55 -7.27 17.57
CA MET A 91 18.72 -5.86 17.22
C MET A 91 20.19 -5.54 16.94
N LYS A 92 20.39 -4.66 15.96
CA LYS A 92 21.66 -3.97 15.73
C LYS A 92 21.40 -2.49 15.76
N GLY A 93 22.34 -1.71 16.29
CA GLY A 93 22.21 -0.27 16.35
C GLY A 93 23.54 0.46 16.20
N GLY A 94 23.44 1.75 15.88
CA GLY A 94 24.54 2.69 15.84
C GLY A 94 24.11 4.03 15.24
N SER A 95 25.06 4.78 14.70
CA SER A 95 24.81 6.13 14.20
C SER A 95 24.17 6.16 12.80
N SER A 96 24.30 5.08 12.03
CA SER A 96 23.82 4.97 10.65
C SER A 96 23.61 3.51 10.24
N SER A 97 23.05 3.27 9.05
CA SER A 97 22.86 1.91 8.52
C SER A 97 24.16 1.18 8.17
N THR A 98 25.28 1.90 8.10
CA THR A 98 26.61 1.34 7.80
C THR A 98 27.48 1.15 9.03
N ASP A 99 27.05 1.66 10.18
CA ASP A 99 27.76 1.61 11.46
C ASP A 99 26.87 0.88 12.47
N LEU A 100 26.72 -0.43 12.28
CA LEU A 100 25.81 -1.26 13.08
C LEU A 100 26.56 -2.25 13.93
N GLN A 101 26.26 -2.26 15.22
CA GLN A 101 26.76 -3.22 16.20
C GLN A 101 25.60 -4.02 16.77
N SER A 102 25.82 -5.31 16.99
CA SER A 102 24.83 -6.17 17.65
C SER A 102 24.56 -5.66 19.06
N LEU A 103 23.27 -5.58 19.41
CA LEU A 103 22.80 -5.25 20.74
C LEU A 103 22.30 -6.52 21.40
N ASP A 104 22.80 -6.82 22.59
CA ASP A 104 22.25 -7.87 23.44
C ASP A 104 21.04 -7.31 24.21
N ASP A 105 20.00 -6.96 23.46
CA ASP A 105 18.77 -6.37 23.98
C ASP A 105 17.58 -6.83 23.14
N ASP A 106 16.48 -7.16 23.81
CA ASP A 106 15.18 -7.43 23.21
C ASP A 106 14.18 -6.44 23.81
N ARG A 107 13.26 -5.93 22.98
CA ARG A 107 12.24 -4.97 23.41
C ARG A 107 10.86 -5.56 23.22
N THR A 108 10.10 -5.58 24.30
CA THR A 108 8.68 -5.94 24.28
C THR A 108 7.86 -4.66 24.41
N VAL A 109 6.96 -4.43 23.45
CA VAL A 109 6.17 -3.21 23.35
C VAL A 109 4.70 -3.55 23.30
N ILE A 110 3.90 -2.97 24.20
CA ILE A 110 2.44 -3.05 24.09
C ILE A 110 1.99 -2.02 23.07
N TYR A 111 1.07 -2.39 22.18
CA TYR A 111 0.57 -1.46 21.16
C TYR A 111 -0.94 -1.47 21.00
N MET A 112 -1.44 -0.35 20.50
CA MET A 112 -2.78 -0.19 19.95
C MET A 112 -2.67 0.35 18.53
N LEU A 113 -3.42 -0.25 17.62
CA LEU A 113 -3.44 0.13 16.21
C LEU A 113 -4.81 0.71 15.87
N GLY A 114 -4.81 1.94 15.35
CA GLY A 114 -5.95 2.57 14.67
C GLY A 114 -5.66 2.71 13.17
N TYR A 115 -6.60 3.29 12.42
CA TYR A 115 -6.52 3.37 10.95
C TYR A 115 -5.19 3.97 10.42
N ASN A 116 -4.75 5.09 11.00
CA ASN A 116 -3.49 5.77 10.65
C ASN A 116 -2.65 6.11 11.87
N GLU A 117 -2.83 5.36 12.95
CA GLU A 117 -2.22 5.66 14.24
C GLU A 117 -1.71 4.39 14.91
N LEU A 118 -0.48 4.45 15.39
CA LEU A 118 0.12 3.42 16.21
C LEU A 118 0.45 4.05 17.55
N THR A 119 -0.19 3.59 18.62
CA THR A 119 0.19 3.96 19.99
C THR A 119 1.03 2.83 20.57
N THR A 120 2.22 3.14 21.06
CA THR A 120 3.08 2.18 21.76
C THR A 120 3.26 2.60 23.21
N ALA A 121 3.39 1.61 24.08
CA ALA A 121 3.72 1.79 25.47
C ALA A 121 4.94 0.92 25.79
N VAL A 122 5.99 1.54 26.33
CA VAL A 122 7.32 0.93 26.53
C VAL A 122 7.88 1.23 27.92
N ASN A 123 8.97 0.53 28.27
CA ASN A 123 9.73 0.68 29.52
C ASN A 123 8.92 0.33 30.77
N PHE A 124 8.14 -0.75 30.71
CA PHE A 124 7.49 -1.34 31.88
C PHE A 124 8.34 -2.40 32.59
N ASP A 125 9.47 -2.79 32.01
CA ASP A 125 10.38 -3.76 32.60
C ASP A 125 11.22 -3.11 33.71
N LYS A 126 11.45 -3.83 34.82
CA LYS A 126 12.13 -3.30 36.01
C LYS A 126 13.60 -3.00 35.75
N GLU A 127 14.19 -3.67 34.77
CA GLU A 127 15.59 -3.57 34.38
C GLU A 127 15.89 -2.29 33.57
N ARG A 128 14.87 -1.51 33.21
CA ARG A 128 15.03 -0.25 32.47
C ARG A 128 15.23 0.92 33.41
N SER A 129 16.19 1.78 33.09
CA SER A 129 16.43 3.04 33.80
C SER A 129 15.50 4.16 33.33
N GLU A 130 14.97 4.04 32.11
CA GLU A 130 14.02 5.01 31.56
C GLU A 130 12.63 4.84 32.16
N ALA A 131 11.94 5.96 32.40
CA ALA A 131 10.56 5.93 32.88
C ALA A 131 9.62 5.26 31.85
N PRO A 132 8.54 4.60 32.31
CA PRO A 132 7.47 4.14 31.45
C PRO A 132 6.93 5.29 30.60
N MET A 133 6.73 5.03 29.31
CA MET A 133 6.28 6.07 28.39
C MET A 133 5.32 5.52 27.34
N VAL A 134 4.45 6.42 26.87
CA VAL A 134 3.55 6.16 25.74
C VAL A 134 3.95 7.07 24.58
N THR A 135 4.05 6.49 23.38
CA THR A 135 4.34 7.24 22.16
C THR A 135 3.22 7.01 21.15
N LYS A 136 2.69 8.11 20.61
CA LYS A 136 1.71 8.10 19.52
C LYS A 136 2.42 8.41 18.21
N TYR A 137 2.43 7.44 17.30
CA TYR A 137 2.93 7.58 15.95
C TYR A 137 1.77 7.80 14.99
N ALA A 138 1.95 8.74 14.06
CA ALA A 138 1.13 8.83 12.87
C ALA A 138 1.72 7.91 11.79
N LYS A 139 0.87 7.20 11.06
CA LYS A 139 1.28 6.53 9.83
C LYS A 139 1.77 7.63 8.89
N SER A 140 3.06 7.61 8.57
CA SER A 140 3.52 8.41 7.44
C SER A 140 2.75 7.87 6.23
N ALA A 141 2.05 8.75 5.50
CA ALA A 141 1.73 8.47 4.10
C ALA A 141 3.04 7.95 3.53
N ALA A 142 3.06 6.66 3.18
CA ALA A 142 4.30 5.97 2.91
C ALA A 142 5.11 6.88 1.99
N THR A 143 6.38 7.08 2.33
CA THR A 143 7.32 7.54 1.31
C THR A 143 7.49 6.34 0.38
N GLU A 144 6.40 5.91 -0.26
CA GLU A 144 6.50 5.25 -1.53
C GLU A 144 7.30 6.23 -2.36
N GLU A 145 8.47 5.76 -2.76
CA GLU A 145 9.23 6.40 -3.80
C GLU A 145 8.24 6.76 -4.90
N ALA A 146 8.23 8.03 -5.26
CA ALA A 146 7.36 8.49 -6.31
C ALA A 146 7.80 7.73 -7.57
N LYS A 147 6.96 6.82 -8.03
CA LYS A 147 7.19 5.94 -9.16
C LYS A 147 6.62 6.54 -10.42
N THR A 148 6.88 5.91 -11.55
CA THR A 148 6.21 6.27 -12.79
C THR A 148 4.97 5.39 -12.94
N LEU A 149 3.78 6.01 -12.96
CA LEU A 149 2.56 5.32 -13.35
C LEU A 149 2.60 5.12 -14.87
N VAL A 150 2.52 3.87 -15.30
CA VAL A 150 2.41 3.50 -16.71
C VAL A 150 0.99 3.02 -16.95
N ILE A 151 0.31 3.61 -17.93
CA ILE A 151 -0.89 3.01 -18.51
C ILE A 151 -0.39 2.05 -19.56
N ASP A 152 -0.69 0.76 -19.39
CA ASP A 152 -0.16 -0.32 -20.23
C ASP A 152 -0.98 -0.48 -21.50
N LYS A 153 -2.30 -0.50 -21.32
CA LYS A 153 -3.25 -0.71 -22.40
C LYS A 153 -4.66 -0.28 -22.02
N ILE A 154 -5.42 0.06 -23.05
CA ILE A 154 -6.87 0.28 -22.99
C ILE A 154 -7.51 -0.82 -23.83
N VAL A 155 -8.34 -1.64 -23.20
CA VAL A 155 -9.07 -2.74 -23.87
C VAL A 155 -10.50 -2.31 -24.10
N MET A 156 -10.88 -2.02 -25.34
CA MET A 156 -12.26 -1.71 -25.73
C MET A 156 -13.02 -3.00 -26.04
N THR A 157 -13.86 -3.40 -25.10
CA THR A 157 -14.75 -4.56 -25.26
C THR A 157 -15.99 -4.24 -26.09
N LYS A 158 -16.41 -2.96 -26.13
CA LYS A 158 -17.47 -2.47 -27.02
C LYS A 158 -17.17 -1.02 -27.37
N ALA A 159 -17.13 -0.69 -28.66
CA ALA A 159 -16.91 0.68 -29.15
C ALA A 159 -18.26 1.38 -29.40
N PRO A 160 -18.33 2.72 -29.29
CA PRO A 160 -19.59 3.46 -29.44
C PRO A 160 -20.09 3.52 -30.89
N GLN A 161 -19.20 3.32 -31.87
CA GLN A 161 -19.50 3.48 -33.29
C GLN A 161 -19.11 2.24 -34.11
N SER A 162 -19.69 2.10 -35.31
CA SER A 162 -19.46 0.96 -36.20
C SER A 162 -18.37 1.16 -37.26
N SER A 163 -17.66 2.29 -37.22
CA SER A 163 -16.70 2.81 -38.19
C SER A 163 -15.27 2.87 -37.64
N GLU A 164 -14.35 3.38 -38.46
CA GLU A 164 -13.02 3.82 -38.05
C GLU A 164 -13.12 4.92 -37.00
N TYR A 165 -12.25 4.89 -35.99
CA TYR A 165 -12.18 5.94 -34.99
C TYR A 165 -10.75 6.21 -34.54
N TYR A 166 -10.53 7.46 -34.17
CA TYR A 166 -9.32 8.02 -33.60
C TYR A 166 -9.45 8.15 -32.09
N LEU A 167 -8.33 8.03 -31.38
CA LEU A 167 -8.31 8.00 -29.92
C LEU A 167 -7.45 9.10 -29.34
N CYS A 168 -7.99 9.77 -28.33
CA CYS A 168 -7.25 10.61 -27.42
C CYS A 168 -7.48 10.18 -25.97
N PHE A 169 -6.40 10.06 -25.20
CA PHE A 169 -6.47 9.70 -23.79
C PHE A 169 -5.59 10.63 -22.95
N ASP A 170 -6.24 11.38 -22.07
CA ASP A 170 -5.57 12.21 -21.07
C ASP A 170 -5.64 11.53 -19.71
N ALA A 171 -4.52 11.46 -19.01
CA ALA A 171 -4.47 11.03 -17.61
C ALA A 171 -3.76 12.06 -16.74
N THR A 172 -4.33 12.30 -15.56
CA THR A 172 -3.91 13.33 -14.62
C THR A 172 -3.75 12.74 -13.22
N VAL A 173 -2.58 12.94 -12.61
CA VAL A 173 -2.32 12.66 -11.20
C VAL A 173 -1.74 13.92 -10.56
N GLY A 174 -2.42 14.45 -9.54
CA GLY A 174 -2.08 15.75 -8.96
C GLY A 174 -2.15 16.86 -10.01
N GLU A 175 -1.04 17.56 -10.23
CA GLU A 175 -0.91 18.63 -11.23
C GLU A 175 -0.35 18.15 -12.58
N THR A 176 0.12 16.89 -12.65
CA THR A 176 0.74 16.36 -13.87
C THR A 176 -0.31 15.71 -14.75
N THR A 177 -0.45 16.22 -15.97
CA THR A 177 -1.29 15.62 -17.02
C THR A 177 -0.42 15.12 -18.16
N LYS A 178 -0.69 13.92 -18.65
CA LYS A 178 -0.06 13.34 -19.84
C LYS A 178 -1.15 12.91 -20.82
N ARG A 179 -0.85 13.11 -22.10
CA ARG A 179 -1.72 12.79 -23.23
C ARG A 179 -1.12 11.67 -24.07
N PHE A 180 -1.97 10.75 -24.50
CA PHE A 180 -1.66 9.72 -25.48
C PHE A 180 -2.68 9.80 -26.61
N ASN A 181 -2.18 9.83 -27.83
CA ASN A 181 -2.97 9.68 -29.04
C ASN A 181 -2.16 8.92 -30.08
N ILE A 182 -2.86 8.27 -31.00
CA ILE A 182 -2.24 7.66 -32.18
C ILE A 182 -2.86 8.36 -33.38
N PRO A 183 -2.14 9.31 -34.02
CA PRO A 183 -2.64 9.99 -35.20
C PRO A 183 -2.87 8.99 -36.33
N ASN A 184 -3.94 9.17 -37.11
CA ASN A 184 -4.16 8.42 -38.36
C ASN A 184 -4.24 6.89 -38.20
N LYS A 185 -4.59 6.36 -37.01
CA LYS A 185 -4.78 4.92 -36.80
C LYS A 185 -6.24 4.61 -36.56
N THR A 186 -6.77 3.72 -37.39
CA THR A 186 -8.16 3.27 -37.35
C THR A 186 -8.24 1.89 -36.68
N PHE A 187 -9.35 1.62 -36.01
CA PHE A 187 -9.57 0.36 -35.30
C PHE A 187 -10.94 -0.23 -35.69
N GLU A 188 -10.97 -1.51 -36.06
CA GLU A 188 -12.20 -2.23 -36.47
C GLU A 188 -12.82 -3.04 -35.32
N LYS A 189 -14.14 -3.28 -35.41
CA LYS A 189 -15.04 -3.82 -34.34
C LYS A 189 -14.50 -4.98 -33.48
N ASP A 190 -15.00 -4.96 -32.23
CA ASP A 190 -14.96 -5.98 -31.17
C ASP A 190 -13.58 -6.33 -30.57
N GLY A 191 -13.39 -5.96 -29.30
CA GLY A 191 -12.27 -6.45 -28.50
C GLY A 191 -10.91 -5.84 -28.85
N ILE A 192 -10.84 -4.52 -29.01
CA ILE A 192 -9.61 -3.83 -29.41
C ILE A 192 -8.71 -3.61 -28.19
N THR A 193 -7.45 -4.04 -28.30
CA THR A 193 -6.41 -3.72 -27.32
C THR A 193 -5.51 -2.63 -27.88
N ILE A 194 -5.58 -1.44 -27.29
CA ILE A 194 -4.67 -0.34 -27.59
C ILE A 194 -3.56 -0.37 -26.54
N THR A 195 -2.37 -0.81 -26.94
CA THR A 195 -1.17 -0.67 -26.10
C THR A 195 -0.79 0.81 -26.02
N THR A 196 -0.47 1.27 -24.81
CA THR A 196 -0.08 2.65 -24.53
C THR A 196 1.28 2.66 -23.85
N ASP A 197 2.08 3.68 -24.13
CA ASP A 197 3.34 3.95 -23.40
C ASP A 197 3.19 5.22 -22.52
N LEU A 198 1.96 5.53 -22.10
CA LEU A 198 1.67 6.74 -21.34
C LEU A 198 2.27 6.61 -19.93
N ALA A 199 3.28 7.42 -19.65
CA ALA A 199 4.01 7.41 -18.40
C ALA A 199 3.85 8.74 -17.65
N ILE A 200 3.28 8.69 -16.44
CA ILE A 200 3.11 9.82 -15.53
C ILE A 200 4.14 9.68 -14.40
N PRO A 201 5.14 10.58 -14.30
CA PRO A 201 6.16 10.49 -13.27
C PRO A 201 5.64 10.96 -11.91
N ASN A 202 6.41 10.64 -10.86
CA ASN A 202 6.20 11.13 -9.49
C ASN A 202 4.85 10.74 -8.87
N VAL A 203 4.33 9.57 -9.20
CA VAL A 203 3.08 9.01 -8.69
C VAL A 203 3.34 8.08 -7.52
N LYS A 204 2.52 8.16 -6.48
CA LYS A 204 2.50 7.24 -5.33
C LYS A 204 1.24 6.37 -5.41
N ALA A 205 1.30 5.17 -4.85
CA ALA A 205 0.07 4.40 -4.63
C ALA A 205 -0.89 5.18 -3.74
N ASP A 206 -2.16 4.79 -3.84
CA ASP A 206 -3.33 5.42 -3.22
C ASP A 206 -3.65 6.84 -3.73
N GLN A 207 -2.85 7.40 -4.64
CA GLN A 207 -3.24 8.61 -5.37
C GLN A 207 -4.33 8.29 -6.39
N VAL A 208 -5.21 9.27 -6.63
CA VAL A 208 -6.26 9.16 -7.64
C VAL A 208 -5.73 9.63 -8.99
N CYS A 209 -5.80 8.74 -9.98
CA CYS A 209 -5.61 9.10 -11.38
C CYS A 209 -6.98 9.44 -11.98
N LYS A 210 -7.13 10.67 -12.49
CA LYS A 210 -8.29 11.09 -13.27
C LYS A 210 -7.96 10.95 -14.75
N PHE A 211 -8.95 10.63 -15.57
CA PHE A 211 -8.72 10.54 -17.01
C PHE A 211 -9.88 11.09 -17.83
N VAL A 212 -9.57 11.42 -19.08
CA VAL A 212 -10.52 11.73 -20.15
C VAL A 212 -10.15 10.87 -21.35
N LEU A 213 -11.08 10.04 -21.80
CA LEU A 213 -10.97 9.26 -23.04
C LEU A 213 -11.92 9.88 -24.06
N LYS A 214 -11.39 10.23 -25.24
CA LYS A 214 -12.16 10.77 -26.36
C LYS A 214 -12.00 9.87 -27.60
N LEU A 215 -13.08 9.66 -28.33
CA LEU A 215 -13.12 8.96 -29.62
C LEU A 215 -13.87 9.80 -30.65
N ASP A 216 -13.43 9.72 -31.90
CA ASP A 216 -13.94 10.50 -33.03
C ASP A 216 -13.77 9.71 -34.33
N ASP A 217 -14.60 9.90 -35.33
CA ASP A 217 -14.50 9.28 -36.66
C ASP A 217 -13.86 10.22 -37.72
N VAL A 218 -13.56 11.47 -37.35
CA VAL A 218 -12.89 12.45 -38.23
C VAL A 218 -11.37 12.46 -38.02
N ALA A 219 -10.63 12.26 -39.11
CA ALA A 219 -9.17 12.36 -39.11
C ALA A 219 -8.71 13.81 -38.96
N GLY A 220 -7.71 14.07 -38.12
CA GLY A 220 -7.14 15.41 -37.93
C GLY A 220 -7.73 16.20 -36.75
N ASP A 221 -8.86 15.76 -36.19
CA ASP A 221 -9.50 16.36 -35.01
C ASP A 221 -9.14 15.61 -33.72
N GLU A 222 -8.13 14.74 -33.75
CA GLU A 222 -7.70 13.98 -32.59
C GLU A 222 -7.31 14.92 -31.45
N CYS A 223 -7.89 14.69 -30.27
CA CYS A 223 -7.68 15.46 -29.05
C CYS A 223 -8.23 16.90 -29.03
N THR A 224 -9.09 17.28 -29.97
CA THR A 224 -9.80 18.57 -29.93
C THR A 224 -11.01 18.51 -28.97
N GLU A 225 -11.70 19.64 -28.79
CA GLU A 225 -12.97 19.68 -28.05
C GLU A 225 -14.17 19.23 -28.90
N GLU A 226 -13.97 19.02 -30.20
CA GLU A 226 -15.03 18.68 -31.15
C GLU A 226 -15.29 17.16 -31.23
N MET A 227 -14.51 16.33 -30.54
CA MET A 227 -14.67 14.87 -30.54
C MET A 227 -16.01 14.42 -29.93
N ASP A 228 -16.76 13.64 -30.72
CA ASP A 228 -18.14 13.25 -30.45
C ASP A 228 -18.34 12.35 -29.22
N ASN A 229 -17.38 11.46 -28.92
CA ASN A 229 -17.53 10.51 -27.82
C ASN A 229 -16.52 10.78 -26.73
N LYS A 230 -17.01 11.12 -25.53
CA LYS A 230 -16.19 11.49 -24.38
C LYS A 230 -16.58 10.70 -23.15
N SER A 231 -15.58 10.11 -22.50
CA SER A 231 -15.69 9.48 -21.20
C SER A 231 -14.73 10.15 -20.22
N THR A 232 -15.20 10.34 -18.99
CA THR A 232 -14.36 10.75 -17.87
C THR A 232 -14.47 9.75 -16.75
N GLY A 233 -13.39 9.56 -16.00
CA GLY A 233 -13.39 8.63 -14.89
C GLY A 233 -12.16 8.79 -14.02
N ASN A 234 -12.05 7.92 -13.04
CA ASN A 234 -10.91 7.86 -12.15
C ASN A 234 -10.68 6.44 -11.62
N PHE A 235 -9.44 6.19 -11.20
CA PHE A 235 -9.06 4.97 -10.49
C PHE A 235 -8.00 5.31 -9.43
N THR A 236 -7.95 4.50 -8.38
CA THR A 236 -6.91 4.59 -7.35
C THR A 236 -5.67 3.85 -7.83
N VAL A 237 -4.52 4.52 -7.78
CA VAL A 237 -3.25 3.94 -8.21
C VAL A 237 -2.80 2.88 -7.22
N THR A 238 -2.54 1.69 -7.73
CA THR A 238 -1.99 0.54 -7.02
C THR A 238 -0.67 0.12 -7.69
N SER A 239 0.07 -0.83 -7.11
CA SER A 239 1.29 -1.37 -7.72
C SER A 239 1.07 -1.90 -9.15
N SER A 240 -0.08 -2.53 -9.38
CA SER A 240 -0.66 -2.84 -10.68
C SER A 240 -2.16 -2.98 -10.54
N GLY A 241 -2.91 -2.76 -11.61
CA GLY A 241 -4.35 -2.84 -11.55
C GLY A 241 -5.04 -2.76 -12.91
N SER A 242 -6.33 -3.01 -12.87
CA SER A 242 -7.21 -2.80 -14.01
C SER A 242 -8.59 -2.39 -13.53
N GLN A 243 -9.23 -1.48 -14.24
CA GLN A 243 -10.58 -1.03 -13.92
C GLN A 243 -11.41 -0.89 -15.19
N GLU A 244 -12.62 -1.43 -15.12
CA GLU A 244 -13.62 -1.40 -16.17
C GLU A 244 -14.48 -0.13 -16.04
N PHE A 245 -14.79 0.48 -17.18
CA PHE A 245 -15.62 1.68 -17.28
C PHE A 245 -16.72 1.48 -18.31
N LYS A 246 -17.89 2.03 -18.00
CA LYS A 246 -19.10 1.97 -18.83
C LYS A 246 -19.77 3.35 -18.86
N PRO A 247 -19.26 4.29 -19.68
CA PRO A 247 -19.92 5.56 -19.94
C PRO A 247 -21.16 5.25 -20.80
N GLU A 248 -22.22 6.03 -20.64
CA GLU A 248 -23.55 5.69 -21.16
C GLU A 248 -23.60 5.29 -22.65
N ASP A 249 -24.63 4.51 -23.01
CA ASP A 249 -24.93 3.99 -24.34
C ASP A 249 -23.75 3.41 -25.13
N GLN A 250 -23.49 2.13 -24.81
CA GLN A 250 -22.91 1.12 -25.70
C GLN A 250 -21.40 0.99 -25.81
N TRP A 251 -20.59 1.77 -25.10
CA TRP A 251 -19.14 1.50 -25.02
C TRP A 251 -18.69 1.03 -23.65
N LYS A 252 -17.72 0.11 -23.68
CA LYS A 252 -17.21 -0.58 -22.50
C LYS A 252 -15.72 -0.83 -22.69
N TYR A 253 -14.91 -0.34 -21.76
CA TYR A 253 -13.46 -0.50 -21.84
C TYR A 253 -12.83 -0.73 -20.48
N THR A 254 -11.64 -1.32 -20.48
CA THR A 254 -10.83 -1.56 -19.29
C THR A 254 -9.49 -0.87 -19.45
N ILE A 255 -9.07 -0.09 -18.45
CA ILE A 255 -7.73 0.50 -18.39
C ILE A 255 -6.86 -0.42 -17.52
N HIS A 256 -5.66 -0.74 -17.99
CA HIS A 256 -4.64 -1.49 -17.24
C HIS A 256 -3.44 -0.59 -16.92
N TRP A 257 -2.88 -0.73 -15.73
CA TRP A 257 -1.73 0.07 -15.29
C TRP A 257 -0.79 -0.67 -14.35
N HIS A 258 0.41 -0.13 -14.20
CA HIS A 258 1.35 -0.47 -13.14
C HIS A 258 2.22 0.71 -12.70
N LEU A 259 2.83 0.59 -11.53
CA LEU A 259 3.87 1.49 -11.05
C LEU A 259 5.25 0.91 -11.37
N LYS A 260 6.04 1.67 -12.13
CA LYS A 260 7.43 1.40 -12.50
C LYS A 260 8.40 2.17 -11.60
#